data_AF-A0A9D9ZFF0-F1
#
_entry.id   AF-A0A9D9ZFF0-F1
#
_cell.length_a   1.000
_cell.length_b   1.000
_cell.length_c   1.000
_cell.angle_alpha   90.00
_cell.angle_beta   90.00
_cell.angle_gamma   90.00
#
_symmetry.space_group_name_H-M   'P 1'
#
loop_
_entity.id
_entity.type
_entity.pdbx_description
1 polymer ?
#
loop_
_entity_poly.entity_id
_entity_poly.type
_entity_poly.pdbx_seq_one_letter_code
_entity_poly.pdbx_strand_id
1 'polypeptide(L)'
;FEYFCKFGLNAKPRKTAELDPAQSGTVIHFVLEHVLSLYPKPQLIKLSDNDIKRIVKNLLSEYLNETMGGKENKEKRFLYLYNRLSDSLFEVVKRITEELKVSDFTPTGFEVKIDEDGEIPPYAVPLPDGGFLKIRGSVDRVDTMRKNGKTYLRVIDYKSGGKDFVLSDVLSGLNMQMLIYLFAIGENGEEKYGDVFPSGVLYMPAKKGTDALGRKATSEEVLEQKIKNSRLSGIVVNDKDVIEGMDRDVSGRFINVTYDKKSGGFKGDLLTAAELGRLKTEIDGILREMANSLKAGNVEVLPCEKTKERDVCAYCDYYAVCGFEQGAPVRKIEKMSLKDAKKALNKEGDDVG
;
A
#
# COMPACT_ATOMS: atom_id res chain seq x y z
N PHE A 1 6.40 23.33 -4.53
CA PHE A 1 6.33 24.18 -3.32
C PHE A 1 6.30 23.40 -1.99
N GLU A 2 5.31 22.54 -1.71
CA GLU A 2 5.19 21.84 -0.40
C GLU A 2 6.49 21.14 0.05
N TYR A 3 7.12 20.39 -0.86
CA TYR A 3 8.40 19.74 -0.62
C TYR A 3 9.48 20.72 -0.16
N PHE A 4 9.55 21.90 -0.77
CA PHE A 4 10.52 22.94 -0.42
C PHE A 4 10.27 23.48 0.99
N CYS A 5 9.02 23.75 1.39
CA CYS A 5 8.73 24.17 2.75
C CYS A 5 9.13 23.08 3.77
N LYS A 6 8.75 21.82 3.50
CA LYS A 6 8.95 20.72 4.43
C LYS A 6 10.42 20.29 4.56
N PHE A 7 11.14 20.16 3.45
CA PHE A 7 12.48 19.57 3.43
C PHE A 7 13.59 20.59 3.09
N GLY A 8 13.28 21.64 2.32
CA GLY A 8 14.22 22.72 2.03
C GLY A 8 14.35 23.70 3.19
N LEU A 9 13.24 24.26 3.66
CA LEU A 9 13.21 25.21 4.78
C LEU A 9 13.08 24.52 6.15
N ASN A 10 12.73 23.24 6.18
CA ASN A 10 12.40 22.52 7.40
C ASN A 10 11.31 23.23 8.24
N ALA A 11 10.34 23.85 7.56
CA ALA A 11 9.23 24.54 8.19
C ALA A 11 8.33 23.50 8.88
N LYS A 12 8.01 23.72 10.16
CA LYS A 12 7.22 22.78 10.95
C LYS A 12 5.79 23.29 11.12
N PRO A 13 4.76 22.52 10.74
CA PRO A 13 3.38 22.89 11.03
C PRO A 13 3.15 22.94 12.53
N ARG A 14 2.19 23.77 12.95
CA ARG A 14 1.78 23.88 14.34
C ARG A 14 1.07 22.59 14.76
N LYS A 15 1.67 21.79 15.64
CA LYS A 15 1.02 20.62 16.22
C LYS A 15 0.04 21.04 17.31
N THR A 16 -1.24 20.73 17.15
CA THR A 16 -2.22 20.79 18.25
C THR A 16 -2.14 19.51 19.09
N ALA A 17 -2.43 19.60 20.39
CA ALA A 17 -2.46 18.46 21.29
C ALA A 17 -3.78 17.66 21.10
N GLU A 18 -4.02 17.18 19.89
CA GLU A 18 -5.16 16.31 19.59
C GLU A 18 -4.73 14.86 19.46
N LEU A 19 -5.69 13.97 19.67
CA LEU A 19 -5.53 12.54 19.43
C LEU A 19 -5.36 12.29 17.94
N ASP A 20 -4.10 12.22 17.54
CA ASP A 20 -3.70 12.12 16.14
C ASP A 20 -4.18 10.79 15.54
N PRO A 21 -5.00 10.82 14.47
CA PRO A 21 -5.31 9.64 13.66
C PRO A 21 -4.07 8.83 13.25
N ALA A 22 -2.88 9.45 13.17
CA ALA A 22 -1.61 8.77 12.94
C ALA A 22 -1.28 7.72 14.01
N GLN A 23 -1.63 7.95 15.29
CA GLN A 23 -1.42 6.97 16.36
C GLN A 23 -2.27 5.71 16.17
N SER A 24 -3.41 5.82 15.50
CA SER A 24 -4.25 4.66 15.16
C SER A 24 -3.62 3.81 14.06
N GLY A 25 -2.85 4.41 13.13
CA GLY A 25 -2.11 3.66 12.12
C GLY A 25 -0.98 2.85 12.74
N THR A 26 -0.16 3.49 13.58
CA THR A 26 0.98 2.85 14.22
C THR A 26 0.59 1.68 15.12
N VAL A 27 -0.49 1.79 15.90
CA VAL A 27 -0.96 0.66 16.73
C VAL A 27 -1.52 -0.49 15.88
N ILE A 28 -2.15 -0.19 14.74
CA ILE A 28 -2.64 -1.22 13.82
C ILE A 28 -1.46 -1.98 13.22
N HIS A 29 -0.46 -1.27 12.71
CA HIS A 29 0.78 -1.86 12.20
C HIS A 29 1.45 -2.76 13.24
N PHE A 30 1.67 -2.21 14.45
CA PHE A 30 2.24 -2.95 15.57
C PHE A 30 1.50 -4.26 15.84
N VAL A 31 0.18 -4.22 16.02
CA VAL A 31 -0.59 -5.44 16.36
C VAL A 31 -0.54 -6.46 15.22
N LEU A 32 -0.69 -6.03 13.96
CA LEU A 32 -0.68 -6.94 12.82
C LEU A 32 0.69 -7.59 12.62
N GLU A 33 1.77 -6.80 12.70
CA GLU A 33 3.14 -7.29 12.67
C GLU A 33 3.38 -8.33 13.78
N HIS A 34 3.03 -8.01 15.02
CA HIS A 34 3.30 -8.88 16.16
C HIS A 34 2.51 -10.18 16.08
N VAL A 35 1.24 -10.14 15.68
CA VAL A 35 0.45 -11.36 15.46
C VAL A 35 1.11 -12.26 14.43
N LEU A 36 1.48 -11.71 13.27
CA LEU A 36 2.02 -12.50 12.16
C LEU A 36 3.45 -12.98 12.41
N SER A 37 4.22 -12.24 13.21
CA SER A 37 5.58 -12.63 13.64
C SER A 37 5.57 -13.71 14.71
N LEU A 38 4.69 -13.59 15.72
CA LEU A 38 4.57 -14.55 16.82
C LEU A 38 3.94 -15.87 16.36
N TYR A 39 3.04 -15.81 15.38
CA TYR A 39 2.31 -16.97 14.87
C TYR A 39 2.57 -17.14 13.36
N PRO A 40 3.60 -17.92 12.98
CA PRO A 40 3.81 -18.30 11.59
C PRO A 40 2.57 -18.99 11.00
N LYS A 41 2.41 -18.91 9.67
CA LYS A 41 1.22 -19.40 8.95
C LYS A 41 0.67 -20.77 9.43
N PRO A 42 1.47 -21.84 9.63
CA PRO A 42 0.95 -23.14 10.06
C PRO A 42 0.26 -23.13 11.43
N GLN A 43 0.63 -22.18 12.30
CA GLN A 43 0.02 -21.97 13.61
C GLN A 43 -1.14 -20.99 13.52
N LEU A 44 -0.96 -19.88 12.80
CA LEU A 44 -1.97 -18.84 12.63
C LEU A 44 -3.30 -19.39 12.09
N ILE A 45 -3.24 -20.20 11.03
CA ILE A 45 -4.45 -20.79 10.40
C ILE A 45 -5.25 -21.73 11.31
N LYS A 46 -4.67 -22.15 12.43
CA LYS A 46 -5.28 -23.04 13.43
C LYS A 46 -5.84 -22.29 14.64
N LEU A 47 -5.57 -20.99 14.79
CA LEU A 47 -6.07 -20.21 15.92
C LEU A 47 -7.60 -20.14 15.89
N SER A 48 -8.21 -20.29 17.07
CA SER A 48 -9.65 -20.06 17.23
C SER A 48 -9.97 -18.57 17.27
N ASP A 49 -11.22 -18.19 17.01
CA ASP A 49 -11.67 -16.81 17.15
C ASP A 49 -11.41 -16.25 18.57
N ASN A 50 -11.51 -17.10 19.60
CA ASN A 50 -11.22 -16.70 20.98
C ASN A 50 -9.72 -16.47 21.22
N ASP A 51 -8.84 -17.26 20.60
CA ASP A 51 -7.41 -17.05 20.67
C ASP A 51 -7.02 -15.73 20.01
N ILE A 52 -7.54 -15.47 18.80
CA ILE A 52 -7.26 -14.21 18.08
C ILE A 52 -7.71 -13.01 18.92
N LYS A 53 -8.93 -13.02 19.48
CA LYS A 53 -9.42 -11.94 20.35
C LYS A 53 -8.52 -11.71 21.55
N ARG A 54 -8.06 -12.79 22.20
CA ARG A 54 -7.17 -12.72 23.36
C ARG A 54 -5.81 -12.12 22.98
N ILE A 55 -5.21 -12.59 21.88
CA ILE A 55 -3.90 -12.11 21.39
C ILE A 55 -3.98 -10.61 21.07
N VAL A 56 -4.97 -10.19 20.27
CA VAL A 56 -5.17 -8.78 19.90
C VAL A 56 -5.34 -7.90 21.14
N LYS A 57 -6.17 -8.33 22.10
CA LYS A 57 -6.39 -7.58 23.35
C LYS A 57 -5.12 -7.45 24.19
N ASN A 58 -4.29 -8.49 24.24
CA ASN A 58 -3.03 -8.48 24.96
C ASN A 58 -2.04 -7.50 24.31
N LEU A 59 -1.83 -7.58 22.99
CA LEU A 59 -0.95 -6.67 22.25
C LEU A 59 -1.41 -5.21 22.34
N LEU A 60 -2.72 -4.96 22.28
CA LEU A 60 -3.26 -3.62 22.52
C LEU A 60 -2.98 -3.13 23.95
N SER A 61 -3.03 -4.01 24.94
CA SER A 61 -2.75 -3.64 26.32
C SER A 61 -1.26 -3.35 26.53
N GLU A 62 -0.39 -4.16 25.92
CA GLU A 62 1.05 -3.97 25.87
C GLU A 62 1.42 -2.63 25.23
N TYR A 63 0.96 -2.36 24.01
CA TYR A 63 1.22 -1.10 23.32
C TYR A 63 0.73 0.13 24.10
N LEU A 64 -0.44 0.02 24.75
CA LEU A 64 -0.99 1.10 25.56
C LEU A 64 -0.11 1.40 26.78
N ASN A 65 0.43 0.36 27.41
CA ASN A 65 1.25 0.50 28.61
C ASN A 65 2.68 0.95 28.28
N GLU A 66 3.30 0.34 27.28
CA GLU A 66 4.71 0.52 26.96
C GLU A 66 4.98 1.72 26.06
N THR A 67 4.13 1.96 25.06
CA THR A 67 4.33 3.03 24.07
C THR A 67 3.54 4.28 24.39
N MET A 68 2.34 4.13 24.96
CA MET A 68 1.42 5.26 25.18
C MET A 68 1.38 5.78 26.63
N GLY A 69 2.20 5.22 27.54
CA GLY A 69 2.32 5.69 28.93
C GLY A 69 1.16 5.26 29.83
N GLY A 70 0.48 4.16 29.50
CA GLY A 70 -0.57 3.57 30.32
C GLY A 70 -1.94 4.25 30.23
N LYS A 71 -2.87 3.74 31.02
CA LYS A 71 -4.29 4.18 31.04
C LYS A 71 -4.55 5.40 31.91
N GLU A 72 -3.73 5.64 32.94
CA GLU A 72 -4.04 6.54 34.05
C GLU A 72 -4.21 8.00 33.61
N ASN A 73 -3.43 8.43 32.62
CA ASN A 73 -3.44 9.81 32.10
C ASN A 73 -4.25 9.97 30.80
N LYS A 74 -5.14 9.02 30.48
CA LYS A 74 -5.93 9.05 29.25
C LYS A 74 -7.41 9.33 29.51
N GLU A 75 -8.01 10.17 28.68
CA GLU A 75 -9.43 10.47 28.75
C GLU A 75 -10.32 9.22 28.51
N LYS A 76 -11.50 9.18 29.12
CA LYS A 76 -12.47 8.09 28.93
C LYS A 76 -12.83 7.88 27.46
N ARG A 77 -12.97 8.98 26.69
CA ARG A 77 -13.25 8.93 25.25
C ARG A 77 -12.13 8.24 24.48
N PHE A 78 -10.87 8.52 24.81
CA PHE A 78 -9.73 7.85 24.23
C PHE A 78 -9.78 6.34 24.48
N LEU A 79 -9.91 5.95 25.75
CA LEU A 79 -9.93 4.53 26.14
C LEU A 79 -11.06 3.77 25.45
N TYR A 80 -12.23 4.41 25.30
CA TYR A 80 -13.34 3.83 24.54
C TYR A 80 -12.98 3.60 23.06
N LEU A 81 -12.44 4.62 22.38
CA LEU A 81 -12.02 4.51 20.97
C LEU A 81 -10.90 3.49 20.79
N TYR A 82 -9.94 3.43 21.72
CA TYR A 82 -8.84 2.48 21.71
C TYR A 82 -9.34 1.04 21.89
N ASN A 83 -10.24 0.80 22.84
CA ASN A 83 -10.82 -0.53 23.03
C ASN A 83 -11.62 -1.00 21.81
N ARG A 84 -12.25 -0.07 21.07
CA ARG A 84 -12.96 -0.39 19.82
C ARG A 84 -12.01 -0.86 18.71
N LEU A 85 -10.71 -0.55 18.77
CA LEU A 85 -9.73 -1.10 17.83
C LEU A 85 -9.62 -2.62 17.95
N SER A 86 -9.88 -3.19 19.13
CA SER A 86 -9.80 -4.64 19.35
C SER A 86 -10.74 -5.42 18.44
N ASP A 87 -11.98 -4.95 18.28
CA ASP A 87 -12.95 -5.60 17.40
C ASP A 87 -12.53 -5.48 15.93
N SER A 88 -12.05 -4.31 15.53
CA SER A 88 -11.57 -4.08 14.15
C SER A 88 -10.36 -4.96 13.84
N LEU A 89 -9.38 -5.02 14.73
CA LEU A 89 -8.17 -5.81 14.56
C LEU A 89 -8.47 -7.31 14.59
N PHE A 90 -9.40 -7.76 15.44
CA PHE A 90 -9.88 -9.15 15.41
C PHE A 90 -10.41 -9.54 14.02
N GLU A 91 -11.30 -8.74 13.44
CA GLU A 91 -11.86 -9.01 12.10
C GLU A 91 -10.77 -9.04 11.03
N VAL A 92 -9.81 -8.12 11.11
CA VAL A 92 -8.67 -8.04 10.18
C VAL A 92 -7.76 -9.26 10.31
N VAL A 93 -7.39 -9.68 11.52
CA VAL A 93 -6.56 -10.88 11.74
C VAL A 93 -7.29 -12.14 11.31
N LYS A 94 -8.58 -12.26 11.65
CA LYS A 94 -9.43 -13.36 11.19
C LYS A 94 -9.45 -13.44 9.66
N ARG A 95 -9.56 -12.29 9.00
CA ARG A 95 -9.53 -12.20 7.54
C ARG A 95 -8.19 -12.66 6.95
N ILE A 96 -7.06 -12.22 7.50
CA ILE A 96 -5.73 -12.71 7.09
C ILE A 96 -5.64 -14.23 7.29
N THR A 97 -6.18 -14.73 8.40
CA THR A 97 -6.19 -16.17 8.70
C THR A 97 -7.00 -16.96 7.68
N GLU A 98 -8.15 -16.45 7.24
CA GLU A 98 -8.96 -17.05 6.17
C GLU A 98 -8.24 -17.01 4.81
N GLU A 99 -7.60 -15.89 4.47
CA GLU A 99 -6.82 -15.73 3.23
C GLU A 99 -5.65 -16.72 3.17
N LEU A 100 -4.87 -16.81 4.23
CA LEU A 100 -3.71 -17.69 4.30
C LEU A 100 -4.06 -19.19 4.31
N LYS A 101 -5.34 -19.58 4.51
CA LYS A 101 -5.78 -20.97 4.33
C LYS A 101 -5.83 -21.40 2.87
N VAL A 102 -6.07 -20.46 1.96
CA VAL A 102 -6.21 -20.71 0.50
C VAL A 102 -5.05 -20.14 -0.32
N SER A 103 -4.21 -19.32 0.29
CA SER A 103 -3.00 -18.77 -0.30
C SER A 103 -1.82 -19.72 -0.09
N ASP A 104 -0.95 -19.85 -1.08
CA ASP A 104 0.35 -20.50 -0.99
C ASP A 104 1.44 -19.50 -0.53
N PHE A 105 1.20 -18.19 -0.67
CA PHE A 105 2.06 -17.15 -0.10
C PHE A 105 2.08 -17.23 1.43
N THR A 106 3.22 -16.87 2.02
CA THR A 106 3.43 -16.83 3.46
C THR A 106 4.07 -15.50 3.84
N PRO A 107 3.62 -14.83 4.91
CA PRO A 107 4.32 -13.67 5.43
C PRO A 107 5.74 -14.02 5.90
N THR A 108 6.72 -13.29 5.40
CA THR A 108 8.15 -13.55 5.64
C THR A 108 8.97 -12.31 5.99
N GLY A 109 8.39 -11.13 5.88
CA GLY A 109 9.01 -9.88 6.34
C GLY A 109 7.94 -8.90 6.81
N PHE A 110 8.28 -8.15 7.86
CA PHE A 110 7.45 -7.10 8.43
C PHE A 110 8.34 -5.89 8.69
N GLU A 111 7.85 -4.69 8.42
CA GLU A 111 8.64 -3.45 8.52
C GLU A 111 10.03 -3.57 7.86
N VAL A 112 10.06 -4.18 6.66
CA VAL A 112 11.30 -4.51 5.95
C VAL A 112 11.96 -3.21 5.51
N LYS A 113 13.10 -2.89 6.11
CA LYS A 113 13.82 -1.65 5.85
C LYS A 113 14.58 -1.69 4.53
N ILE A 114 14.32 -0.67 3.71
CA ILE A 114 15.08 -0.31 2.51
C ILE A 114 15.99 0.87 2.89
N ASP A 115 17.23 0.58 3.30
CA ASP A 115 18.22 1.58 3.73
C ASP A 115 19.64 1.02 3.58
N GLU A 116 20.68 1.85 3.72
CA GLU A 116 22.10 1.44 3.63
C GLU A 116 22.47 0.45 4.73
N ASP A 117 21.86 0.58 5.91
CA ASP A 117 21.96 -0.33 7.06
C ASP A 117 20.70 -1.22 7.21
N GLY A 118 19.84 -1.22 6.20
CA GLY A 118 18.59 -1.98 6.15
C GLY A 118 18.79 -3.42 5.68
N GLU A 119 17.69 -4.17 5.68
CA GLU A 119 17.65 -5.54 5.17
C GLU A 119 17.74 -5.59 3.64
N ILE A 120 17.34 -4.50 2.99
CA ILE A 120 17.35 -4.33 1.53
C ILE A 120 18.11 -3.04 1.22
N PRO A 121 19.13 -3.07 0.36
CA PRO A 121 19.82 -1.86 -0.08
C PRO A 121 18.87 -0.82 -0.72
N PRO A 122 19.17 0.50 -0.61
CA PRO A 122 18.32 1.55 -1.16
C PRO A 122 18.05 1.38 -2.66
N TYR A 123 16.85 1.75 -3.10
CA TYR A 123 16.55 1.81 -4.53
C TYR A 123 17.29 2.99 -5.17
N ALA A 124 18.12 2.73 -6.16
CA ALA A 124 19.01 3.72 -6.74
C ALA A 124 18.68 3.97 -8.22
N VAL A 125 18.27 5.19 -8.54
CA VAL A 125 17.98 5.62 -9.92
C VAL A 125 19.14 6.51 -10.41
N PRO A 126 19.85 6.13 -11.49
CA PRO A 126 20.95 6.93 -12.01
C PRO A 126 20.45 8.25 -12.61
N LEU A 127 21.21 9.32 -12.40
CA LEU A 127 20.91 10.67 -12.89
C LEU A 127 21.89 11.07 -14.02
N PRO A 128 21.51 12.01 -14.91
CA PRO A 128 22.36 12.41 -16.04
C PRO A 128 23.71 13.03 -15.65
N ASP A 129 23.84 13.55 -14.44
CA ASP A 129 25.06 14.15 -13.91
C ASP A 129 26.04 13.13 -13.31
N GLY A 130 25.76 11.83 -13.48
CA GLY A 130 26.58 10.73 -12.93
C GLY A 130 26.28 10.42 -11.46
N GLY A 131 25.37 11.16 -10.81
CA GLY A 131 24.87 10.86 -9.47
C GLY A 131 23.73 9.84 -9.45
N PHE A 132 23.21 9.58 -8.25
CA PHE A 132 22.05 8.71 -8.04
C PHE A 132 21.01 9.38 -7.16
N LEU A 133 19.72 9.20 -7.49
CA LEU A 133 18.63 9.34 -6.54
C LEU A 133 18.53 8.05 -5.75
N LYS A 134 18.74 8.11 -4.43
CA LYS A 134 18.57 6.96 -3.52
C LYS A 134 17.26 7.10 -2.74
N ILE A 135 16.40 6.10 -2.84
CA ILE A 135 15.12 6.06 -2.14
C ILE A 135 15.21 5.05 -1.00
N ARG A 136 14.84 5.51 0.19
CA ARG A 136 14.80 4.73 1.43
C ARG A 136 13.37 4.64 1.92
N GLY A 137 13.07 3.61 2.70
CA GLY A 137 11.73 3.41 3.25
C GLY A 137 11.60 2.12 4.07
N SER A 138 10.36 1.82 4.45
CA SER A 138 9.99 0.58 5.12
C SER A 138 8.78 0.00 4.41
N VAL A 139 8.77 -1.31 4.22
CA VAL A 139 7.64 -2.07 3.66
C VAL A 139 6.89 -2.75 4.80
N ASP A 140 5.62 -2.41 5.02
CA ASP A 140 4.83 -2.96 6.13
C ASP A 140 4.87 -4.50 6.19
N ARG A 141 4.65 -5.17 5.04
CA ARG A 141 4.64 -6.64 4.95
C ARG A 141 5.14 -7.14 3.60
N VAL A 142 5.95 -8.20 3.63
CA VAL A 142 6.43 -8.96 2.48
C VAL A 142 6.00 -10.40 2.62
N ASP A 143 5.29 -10.90 1.61
CA ASP A 143 4.93 -12.31 1.52
C ASP A 143 5.67 -12.98 0.37
N THR A 144 6.08 -14.23 0.58
CA THR A 144 6.76 -15.03 -0.43
C THR A 144 6.09 -16.38 -0.68
N MET A 145 6.22 -16.87 -1.90
CA MET A 145 5.89 -18.24 -2.30
C MET A 145 7.09 -18.77 -3.11
N ARG A 146 7.71 -19.85 -2.65
CA ARG A 146 8.81 -20.51 -3.37
C ARG A 146 8.26 -21.60 -4.27
N LYS A 147 8.54 -21.53 -5.57
CA LYS A 147 8.10 -22.53 -6.56
C LYS A 147 9.11 -22.63 -7.69
N ASN A 148 9.51 -23.84 -8.07
CA ASN A 148 10.44 -24.11 -9.18
C ASN A 148 11.77 -23.32 -9.11
N GLY A 149 12.34 -23.16 -7.91
CA GLY A 149 13.59 -22.43 -7.69
C GLY A 149 13.45 -20.90 -7.69
N LYS A 150 12.25 -20.36 -7.94
CA LYS A 150 11.94 -18.93 -7.89
C LYS A 150 11.18 -18.55 -6.62
N THR A 151 11.39 -17.33 -6.15
CA THR A 151 10.65 -16.72 -5.04
C THR A 151 9.69 -15.68 -5.58
N TYR A 152 8.41 -16.04 -5.69
CA TYR A 152 7.34 -15.11 -6.01
C TYR A 152 7.09 -14.22 -4.80
N LEU A 153 7.10 -12.90 -4.99
CA LEU A 153 7.06 -11.93 -3.89
C LEU A 153 5.98 -10.89 -4.10
N ARG A 154 5.18 -10.65 -3.05
CA ARG A 154 4.21 -9.55 -3.02
C ARG A 154 4.46 -8.65 -1.81
N VAL A 155 4.28 -7.36 -2.00
CA VAL A 155 4.33 -6.37 -0.91
C VAL A 155 2.91 -5.96 -0.53
N ILE A 156 2.66 -5.86 0.77
CA ILE A 156 1.35 -5.52 1.33
C ILE A 156 1.52 -4.33 2.25
N ASP A 157 0.66 -3.33 2.11
CA ASP A 157 0.57 -2.19 3.01
C ASP A 157 -0.80 -2.14 3.71
N TYR A 158 -0.78 -1.82 5.00
CA TYR A 158 -2.00 -1.74 5.79
C TYR A 158 -2.57 -0.33 5.75
N LYS A 159 -3.78 -0.18 5.21
CA LYS A 159 -4.47 1.12 5.13
C LYS A 159 -5.67 1.15 6.06
N SER A 160 -5.82 2.24 6.81
CA SER A 160 -6.99 2.46 7.67
C SER A 160 -8.33 2.63 6.92
N GLY A 161 -8.31 2.62 5.58
CA GLY A 161 -9.48 2.62 4.71
C GLY A 161 -9.18 1.86 3.42
N GLY A 162 -10.18 1.75 2.54
CA GLY A 162 -9.96 1.20 1.21
C GLY A 162 -9.08 2.14 0.37
N LYS A 163 -8.07 1.58 -0.30
CA LYS A 163 -7.29 2.27 -1.32
C LYS A 163 -7.36 1.46 -2.61
N ASP A 164 -7.91 2.06 -3.65
CA ASP A 164 -7.89 1.46 -4.98
C ASP A 164 -6.58 1.81 -5.68
N PHE A 165 -6.00 0.84 -6.37
CA PHE A 165 -4.85 1.09 -7.25
C PHE A 165 -5.36 1.68 -8.56
N VAL A 166 -4.78 2.81 -8.98
CA VAL A 166 -5.13 3.49 -10.23
C VAL A 166 -3.85 3.65 -11.04
N LEU A 167 -3.73 2.91 -12.16
CA LEU A 167 -2.51 2.94 -12.96
C LEU A 167 -2.19 4.34 -13.51
N SER A 168 -3.20 5.11 -13.93
CA SER A 168 -3.00 6.48 -14.42
C SER A 168 -2.45 7.46 -13.37
N ASP A 169 -2.71 7.21 -12.08
CA ASP A 169 -2.07 7.98 -11.01
C ASP A 169 -0.57 7.70 -10.99
N VAL A 170 -0.17 6.44 -11.15
CA VAL A 170 1.24 6.02 -11.19
C VAL A 170 1.96 6.64 -12.38
N LEU A 171 1.36 6.58 -13.58
CA LEU A 171 1.91 7.23 -14.78
C LEU A 171 1.98 8.76 -14.63
N SER A 172 1.22 9.35 -13.71
CA SER A 172 1.30 10.77 -13.39
C SER A 172 2.26 11.08 -12.23
N GLY A 173 3.05 10.11 -11.77
CA GLY A 173 3.98 10.28 -10.66
C GLY A 173 3.33 10.32 -9.28
N LEU A 174 2.12 9.78 -9.14
CA LEU A 174 1.40 9.67 -7.88
C LEU A 174 1.34 8.20 -7.43
N ASN A 175 1.24 7.94 -6.13
CA ASN A 175 1.03 6.58 -5.61
C ASN A 175 2.10 5.53 -6.01
N MET A 176 3.32 5.94 -6.37
CA MET A 176 4.39 5.03 -6.84
C MET A 176 5.06 4.21 -5.73
N GLN A 177 4.93 4.62 -4.46
CA GLN A 177 5.68 4.08 -3.31
C GLN A 177 5.72 2.56 -3.26
N MET A 178 4.57 1.88 -3.35
CA MET A 178 4.52 0.42 -3.24
C MET A 178 5.22 -0.29 -4.40
N LEU A 179 5.17 0.28 -5.60
CA LEU A 179 5.87 -0.27 -6.77
C LEU A 179 7.38 -0.07 -6.62
N ILE A 180 7.81 1.10 -6.15
CA ILE A 180 9.23 1.36 -5.84
C ILE A 180 9.74 0.33 -4.82
N TYR A 181 8.97 0.03 -3.78
CA TYR A 181 9.34 -1.00 -2.80
C TYR A 181 9.41 -2.40 -3.40
N LEU A 182 8.44 -2.77 -4.23
CA LEU A 182 8.45 -4.05 -4.94
C LEU A 182 9.69 -4.18 -5.84
N PHE A 183 10.07 -3.12 -6.56
CA PHE A 183 11.26 -3.10 -7.41
C PHE A 183 12.55 -3.09 -6.60
N ALA A 184 12.60 -2.35 -5.49
CA ALA A 184 13.75 -2.37 -4.58
C ALA A 184 14.05 -3.78 -4.08
N ILE A 185 13.02 -4.52 -3.64
CA ILE A 185 13.20 -5.90 -3.22
C ILE A 185 13.51 -6.82 -4.40
N GLY A 186 12.90 -6.58 -5.57
CA GLY A 186 13.17 -7.34 -6.78
C GLY A 186 14.62 -7.23 -7.26
N GLU A 187 15.23 -6.05 -7.18
CA GLU A 187 16.60 -5.80 -7.65
C GLU A 187 17.66 -6.08 -6.59
N ASN A 188 17.38 -5.72 -5.34
CA ASN A 188 18.39 -5.71 -4.27
C ASN A 188 18.13 -6.78 -3.19
N GLY A 189 17.05 -7.56 -3.30
CA GLY A 189 16.64 -8.51 -2.28
C GLY A 189 17.18 -9.94 -2.43
N GLU A 190 18.08 -10.19 -3.39
CA GLU A 190 18.59 -11.54 -3.70
C GLU A 190 19.24 -12.21 -2.47
N GLU A 191 20.03 -11.48 -1.69
CA GLU A 191 20.69 -12.01 -0.50
C GLU A 191 19.69 -12.57 0.53
N LYS A 192 18.54 -11.90 0.68
CA LYS A 192 17.51 -12.30 1.65
C LYS A 192 16.49 -13.30 1.08
N TYR A 193 16.06 -13.09 -0.16
CA TYR A 193 14.91 -13.78 -0.75
C TYR A 193 15.27 -14.73 -1.91
N GLY A 194 16.51 -14.73 -2.42
CA GLY A 194 16.95 -15.50 -3.58
C GLY A 194 16.48 -14.88 -4.90
N ASP A 195 16.27 -15.70 -5.94
CA ASP A 195 15.74 -15.24 -7.24
C ASP A 195 14.29 -14.74 -7.09
N VAL A 196 14.14 -13.41 -6.95
CA VAL A 196 12.85 -12.75 -6.69
C VAL A 196 12.10 -12.52 -8.00
N PHE A 197 10.85 -12.99 -8.05
CA PHE A 197 9.88 -12.62 -9.08
C PHE A 197 8.83 -11.65 -8.49
N PRO A 198 8.88 -10.36 -8.83
CA PRO A 198 7.89 -9.38 -8.41
C PRO A 198 6.48 -9.78 -8.86
N SER A 199 5.60 -10.05 -7.90
CA SER A 199 4.29 -10.69 -8.17
C SER A 199 3.09 -9.77 -7.94
N GLY A 200 3.24 -8.69 -7.17
CA GLY A 200 2.19 -7.70 -7.00
C GLY A 200 2.39 -6.77 -5.81
N VAL A 201 1.60 -5.69 -5.82
CA VAL A 201 1.47 -4.76 -4.69
C VAL A 201 0.02 -4.74 -4.26
N LEU A 202 -0.24 -4.88 -2.97
CA LEU A 202 -1.58 -5.01 -2.43
C LEU A 202 -1.77 -4.08 -1.22
N TYR A 203 -2.97 -3.54 -1.09
CA TYR A 203 -3.41 -2.75 0.05
C TYR A 203 -4.42 -3.56 0.83
N MET A 204 -4.19 -3.67 2.13
CA MET A 204 -5.07 -4.39 3.04
C MET A 204 -5.90 -3.40 3.87
N PRO A 205 -7.24 -3.42 3.75
CA PRO A 205 -8.10 -2.62 4.60
C PRO A 205 -7.97 -3.06 6.06
N ALA A 206 -7.50 -2.16 6.92
CA ALA A 206 -7.28 -2.39 8.34
C ALA A 206 -8.41 -1.82 9.25
N LYS A 207 -9.41 -1.18 8.64
CA LYS A 207 -10.68 -0.83 9.31
C LYS A 207 -11.86 -1.31 8.48
N LYS A 208 -12.96 -1.56 9.17
CA LYS A 208 -14.24 -1.88 8.54
C LYS A 208 -14.66 -0.74 7.60
N GLY A 209 -14.80 -1.03 6.31
CA GLY A 209 -15.33 -0.06 5.35
C GLY A 209 -16.76 0.37 5.70
N THR A 210 -17.16 1.57 5.28
CA THR A 210 -18.54 2.02 5.41
C THR A 210 -19.41 1.32 4.36
N ASP A 211 -20.50 0.71 4.81
CA ASP A 211 -21.48 0.12 3.90
C ASP A 211 -22.24 1.25 3.19
N ALA A 212 -21.79 1.60 1.98
CA ALA A 212 -22.45 2.59 1.11
C ALA A 212 -23.68 1.98 0.42
N LEU A 213 -24.52 1.28 1.18
CA LEU A 213 -25.69 0.58 0.68
C LEU A 213 -26.96 1.33 1.06
N GLY A 214 -27.87 1.44 0.10
CA GLY A 214 -29.21 1.98 0.36
C GLY A 214 -30.00 1.06 1.31
N ARG A 215 -31.02 1.60 1.98
CA ARG A 215 -31.87 0.85 2.93
C ARG A 215 -32.57 -0.39 2.33
N LYS A 216 -32.57 -0.55 1.00
CA LYS A 216 -33.19 -1.66 0.26
C LYS A 216 -32.18 -2.67 -0.29
N ALA A 217 -30.91 -2.59 0.11
CA ALA A 217 -29.89 -3.51 -0.37
C ALA A 217 -30.22 -4.96 0.03
N THR A 218 -30.02 -5.89 -0.91
CA THR A 218 -30.22 -7.32 -0.70
C THR A 218 -29.09 -7.90 0.16
N SER A 219 -29.33 -9.07 0.76
CA SER A 219 -28.30 -9.80 1.51
C SER A 219 -27.07 -10.11 0.66
N GLU A 220 -27.24 -10.34 -0.65
CA GLU A 220 -26.16 -10.59 -1.59
C GLU A 220 -25.32 -9.33 -1.84
N GLU A 221 -25.97 -8.20 -2.10
CA GLU A 221 -25.28 -6.90 -2.27
C GLU A 221 -24.51 -6.49 -1.00
N VAL A 222 -25.08 -6.78 0.18
CA VAL A 222 -24.40 -6.57 1.47
C VAL A 222 -23.16 -7.46 1.59
N LEU A 223 -23.26 -8.72 1.21
CA LEU A 223 -22.13 -9.65 1.27
C LEU A 223 -21.03 -9.25 0.28
N GLU A 224 -21.39 -8.93 -0.97
CA GLU A 224 -20.45 -8.49 -2.00
C GLU A 224 -19.70 -7.22 -1.57
N GLN A 225 -20.41 -6.26 -0.99
CA GLN A 225 -19.80 -5.03 -0.52
C GLN A 225 -18.87 -5.28 0.67
N LYS A 226 -19.23 -6.17 1.59
CA LYS A 226 -18.33 -6.60 2.68
C LYS A 226 -17.07 -7.26 2.15
N ILE A 227 -17.19 -8.13 1.14
CA ILE A 227 -16.04 -8.76 0.48
C ILE A 227 -15.17 -7.68 -0.16
N LYS A 228 -15.76 -6.78 -0.95
CA LYS A 228 -15.03 -5.69 -1.60
C LYS A 228 -14.29 -4.79 -0.60
N ASN A 229 -14.93 -4.46 0.52
CA ASN A 229 -14.36 -3.61 1.56
C ASN A 229 -13.27 -4.29 2.41
N SER A 230 -13.11 -5.62 2.30
CA SER A 230 -12.18 -6.41 3.14
C SER A 230 -11.18 -7.26 2.36
N ARG A 231 -11.27 -7.29 1.04
CA ARG A 231 -10.30 -7.97 0.18
C ARG A 231 -9.08 -7.09 -0.05
N LEU A 232 -7.97 -7.72 -0.38
CA LEU A 232 -6.78 -7.03 -0.87
C LEU A 232 -7.11 -6.39 -2.23
N SER A 233 -6.82 -5.11 -2.36
CA SER A 233 -6.90 -4.35 -3.61
C SER A 233 -5.51 -3.95 -4.05
N GLY A 234 -5.23 -3.95 -5.34
CA GLY A 234 -3.88 -3.65 -5.82
C GLY A 234 -3.67 -4.10 -7.25
N ILE A 235 -2.42 -4.18 -7.67
CA ILE A 235 -2.04 -4.72 -8.97
C ILE A 235 -1.28 -6.04 -8.79
N VAL A 236 -1.69 -7.05 -9.54
CA VAL A 236 -1.12 -8.40 -9.50
C VAL A 236 -0.56 -8.77 -10.88
N VAL A 237 0.53 -9.53 -10.92
CA VAL A 237 1.07 -10.02 -12.18
C VAL A 237 0.10 -11.05 -12.78
N ASN A 238 -0.22 -10.91 -14.06
CA ASN A 238 -1.08 -11.81 -14.83
C ASN A 238 -0.35 -13.12 -15.17
N ASP A 239 -0.05 -13.88 -14.12
CA ASP A 239 0.59 -15.17 -14.17
C ASP A 239 -0.25 -16.16 -13.35
N LYS A 240 -0.43 -17.37 -13.88
CA LYS A 240 -1.30 -18.37 -13.26
C LYS A 240 -0.79 -18.78 -11.87
N ASP A 241 0.51 -18.99 -11.73
CA ASP A 241 1.11 -19.41 -10.45
C ASP A 241 1.00 -18.30 -9.41
N VAL A 242 1.14 -17.03 -9.83
CA VAL A 242 0.91 -15.87 -8.96
C VAL A 242 -0.53 -15.82 -8.48
N ILE A 243 -1.50 -15.88 -9.40
CA ILE A 243 -2.92 -15.67 -9.08
C ILE A 243 -3.47 -16.82 -8.23
N GLU A 244 -3.24 -18.07 -8.66
CA GLU A 244 -3.68 -19.25 -7.91
C GLU A 244 -2.88 -19.41 -6.59
N GLY A 245 -1.63 -18.93 -6.56
CA GLY A 245 -0.85 -18.85 -5.34
C GLY A 245 -1.41 -17.85 -4.33
N MET A 246 -2.03 -16.75 -4.77
CA MET A 246 -2.65 -15.76 -3.88
C MET A 246 -4.06 -16.17 -3.42
N ASP A 247 -4.85 -16.79 -4.31
CA ASP A 247 -6.20 -17.31 -4.02
C ASP A 247 -6.44 -18.55 -4.89
N ARG A 248 -6.32 -19.75 -4.30
CA ARG A 248 -6.42 -21.03 -5.03
C ARG A 248 -7.70 -21.20 -5.82
N ASP A 249 -8.81 -20.65 -5.34
CA ASP A 249 -10.12 -20.76 -6.00
C ASP A 249 -10.41 -19.57 -6.93
N VAL A 250 -9.51 -18.57 -6.97
CA VAL A 250 -9.64 -17.31 -7.73
C VAL A 250 -11.03 -16.71 -7.54
N SER A 251 -11.46 -16.70 -6.29
CA SER A 251 -12.85 -16.49 -5.88
C SER A 251 -13.28 -15.03 -5.97
N GLY A 252 -12.33 -14.10 -6.10
CA GLY A 252 -12.55 -12.66 -5.92
C GLY A 252 -12.81 -12.26 -4.47
N ARG A 253 -12.77 -13.22 -3.54
CA ARG A 253 -12.97 -13.00 -2.10
C ARG A 253 -11.75 -12.34 -1.50
N PHE A 254 -10.53 -12.81 -1.74
CA PHE A 254 -9.34 -12.36 -1.01
C PHE A 254 -8.50 -11.33 -1.77
N ILE A 255 -8.49 -11.41 -3.10
CA ILE A 255 -7.89 -10.44 -4.01
C ILE A 255 -8.94 -9.93 -5.01
N ASN A 256 -8.70 -8.79 -5.63
CA ASN A 256 -9.53 -8.19 -6.69
C ASN A 256 -9.38 -8.88 -8.07
N VAL A 257 -9.24 -10.21 -8.09
CA VAL A 257 -9.06 -11.03 -9.31
C VAL A 257 -10.07 -12.17 -9.32
N THR A 258 -10.71 -12.39 -10.47
CA THR A 258 -11.65 -13.49 -10.73
C THR A 258 -11.33 -14.19 -12.05
N TYR A 259 -11.84 -15.42 -12.22
CA TYR A 259 -11.79 -16.11 -13.51
C TYR A 259 -12.93 -15.67 -14.43
N ASP A 260 -12.61 -15.28 -15.65
CA ASP A 260 -13.59 -14.98 -16.69
C ASP A 260 -13.76 -16.17 -17.64
N LYS A 261 -14.88 -16.88 -17.47
CA LYS A 261 -15.24 -18.04 -18.30
C LYS A 261 -15.38 -17.72 -19.79
N LYS A 262 -15.66 -16.46 -20.16
CA LYS A 262 -15.84 -16.08 -21.58
C LYS A 262 -14.51 -15.92 -22.30
N SER A 263 -13.54 -15.27 -21.66
CA SER A 263 -12.20 -15.08 -22.23
C SER A 263 -11.27 -16.28 -21.97
N GLY A 264 -11.62 -17.16 -21.04
CA GLY A 264 -10.75 -18.28 -20.64
C GLY A 264 -9.51 -17.82 -19.86
N GLY A 265 -9.58 -16.65 -19.23
CA GLY A 265 -8.47 -16.03 -18.52
C GLY A 265 -8.90 -15.31 -17.25
N PHE A 266 -7.97 -14.57 -16.65
CA PHE A 266 -8.22 -13.83 -15.43
C PHE A 266 -8.68 -12.40 -15.70
N LYS A 267 -9.53 -11.89 -14.81
CA LYS A 267 -10.06 -10.52 -14.83
C LYS A 267 -9.78 -9.85 -13.49
N GLY A 268 -9.31 -8.62 -13.53
CA GLY A 268 -9.00 -7.83 -12.35
C GLY A 268 -7.99 -6.74 -12.69
N ASP A 269 -7.38 -6.18 -11.66
CA ASP A 269 -6.28 -5.23 -11.81
C ASP A 269 -4.98 -6.01 -11.99
N LEU A 270 -4.70 -6.36 -13.25
CA LEU A 270 -3.62 -7.25 -13.64
C LEU A 270 -2.63 -6.56 -14.58
N LEU A 271 -1.33 -6.80 -14.44
CA LEU A 271 -0.29 -6.46 -15.44
C LEU A 271 0.49 -7.70 -15.84
N THR A 272 0.86 -7.84 -17.11
CA THR A 272 1.85 -8.86 -17.50
C THR A 272 3.21 -8.52 -16.91
N ALA A 273 4.13 -9.49 -16.83
CA ALA A 273 5.50 -9.22 -16.39
C ALA A 273 6.20 -8.17 -17.27
N ALA A 274 5.94 -8.18 -18.58
CA ALA A 274 6.46 -7.18 -19.52
C ALA A 274 5.88 -5.78 -19.25
N GLU A 275 4.57 -5.67 -19.00
CA GLU A 275 3.93 -4.40 -18.61
C GLU A 275 4.48 -3.90 -17.25
N LEU A 276 4.73 -4.79 -16.29
CA LEU A 276 5.34 -4.42 -15.00
C LEU A 276 6.77 -3.88 -15.19
N GLY A 277 7.56 -4.49 -16.08
CA GLY A 277 8.89 -4.01 -16.45
C GLY A 277 8.84 -2.63 -17.13
N ARG A 278 7.90 -2.41 -18.05
CA ARG A 278 7.67 -1.08 -18.66
C ARG A 278 7.27 -0.04 -17.62
N LEU A 279 6.41 -0.42 -16.66
CA LEU A 279 5.98 0.47 -15.59
C LEU A 279 7.14 0.88 -14.67
N LYS A 280 8.10 -0.04 -14.45
CA LYS A 280 9.34 0.29 -13.75
C LYS A 280 10.13 1.36 -14.49
N THR A 281 10.35 1.18 -15.80
CA THR A 281 11.08 2.16 -16.62
C THR A 281 10.42 3.54 -16.56
N GLU A 282 9.08 3.59 -16.63
CA GLU A 282 8.32 4.84 -16.54
C GLU A 282 8.48 5.50 -15.16
N ILE A 283 8.36 4.73 -14.08
CA ILE A 283 8.61 5.22 -12.72
C ILE A 283 10.04 5.77 -12.58
N ASP A 284 11.04 5.06 -13.12
CA ASP A 284 12.44 5.52 -13.09
C ASP A 284 12.61 6.84 -13.87
N GLY A 285 11.91 7.01 -15.00
CA GLY A 285 11.85 8.27 -15.75
C GLY A 285 11.29 9.43 -14.91
N ILE A 286 10.10 9.23 -14.34
CA ILE A 286 9.43 10.22 -13.48
C ILE A 286 10.31 10.59 -12.28
N LEU A 287 10.94 9.61 -11.64
CA LEU A 287 11.83 9.83 -10.50
C LEU A 287 13.07 10.67 -10.88
N ARG A 288 13.64 10.44 -12.08
CA ARG A 288 14.75 11.27 -12.60
C ARG A 288 14.29 12.70 -12.85
N GLU A 289 13.13 12.90 -13.45
CA GLU A 289 12.56 14.24 -13.68
C GLU A 289 12.35 14.98 -12.36
N MET A 290 11.75 14.31 -11.37
CA MET A 290 11.56 14.87 -10.03
C MET A 290 12.89 15.25 -9.38
N ALA A 291 13.90 14.38 -9.41
CA ALA A 291 15.22 14.66 -8.85
C ALA A 291 15.92 15.84 -9.54
N ASN A 292 15.86 15.91 -10.87
CA ASN A 292 16.45 17.00 -11.64
C ASN A 292 15.74 18.33 -11.37
N SER A 293 14.41 18.31 -11.28
CA SER A 293 13.60 19.49 -10.92
C SER A 293 13.98 20.03 -9.53
N LEU A 294 14.18 19.13 -8.56
CA LEU A 294 14.66 19.51 -7.22
C LEU A 294 16.08 20.11 -7.25
N LYS A 295 17.01 19.49 -8.00
CA LYS A 295 18.38 19.99 -8.16
C LYS A 295 18.43 21.36 -8.84
N ALA A 296 17.53 21.62 -9.78
CA ALA A 296 17.40 22.92 -10.45
C ALA A 296 16.78 24.00 -9.56
N GLY A 297 16.39 23.68 -8.32
CA GLY A 297 15.78 24.62 -7.40
C GLY A 297 14.35 24.99 -7.79
N ASN A 298 13.64 24.13 -8.54
CA ASN A 298 12.26 24.39 -8.89
C ASN A 298 11.36 24.26 -7.65
N VAL A 299 10.78 25.38 -7.22
CA VAL A 299 9.90 25.47 -6.06
C VAL A 299 8.47 25.87 -6.42
N GLU A 300 8.10 25.79 -7.70
CA GLU A 300 6.81 26.23 -8.24
C GLU A 300 5.59 25.73 -7.44
N VAL A 301 4.57 26.59 -7.36
CA VAL A 301 3.28 26.31 -6.76
C VAL A 301 2.34 25.77 -7.84
N LEU A 302 2.39 24.45 -8.06
CA LEU A 302 1.59 23.77 -9.08
C LEU A 302 0.84 22.57 -8.46
N PRO A 303 -0.26 22.81 -7.72
CA PRO A 303 -1.01 21.71 -7.11
C PRO A 303 -1.73 20.87 -8.17
N CYS A 304 -2.04 19.62 -7.81
CA CYS A 304 -2.94 18.81 -8.64
C CYS A 304 -4.33 19.46 -8.71
N GLU A 305 -4.97 19.35 -9.87
CA GLU A 305 -6.35 19.82 -10.06
C GLU A 305 -7.29 19.20 -9.01
N LYS A 306 -8.10 20.06 -8.40
CA LYS A 306 -9.11 19.65 -7.43
C LYS A 306 -10.25 18.92 -8.15
N THR A 307 -10.55 17.71 -7.68
CA THR A 307 -11.67 16.88 -8.13
C THR A 307 -12.55 16.50 -6.95
N LYS A 308 -13.65 15.78 -7.20
CA LYS A 308 -14.48 15.20 -6.11
C LYS A 308 -13.72 14.18 -5.26
N GLU A 309 -12.72 13.52 -5.85
CA GLU A 309 -11.95 12.44 -5.23
C GLU A 309 -10.62 12.93 -4.65
N ARG A 310 -10.17 14.13 -5.05
CA ARG A 310 -8.84 14.66 -4.71
C ARG A 310 -8.89 16.15 -4.46
N ASP A 311 -8.57 16.55 -3.24
CA ASP A 311 -8.34 17.95 -2.88
C ASP A 311 -7.04 18.03 -2.07
N VAL A 312 -5.90 18.11 -2.77
CA VAL A 312 -4.58 18.10 -2.11
C VAL A 312 -4.33 19.35 -1.27
N CYS A 313 -4.88 20.49 -1.69
CA CYS A 313 -4.70 21.76 -1.00
C CYS A 313 -5.45 21.79 0.35
N ALA A 314 -6.58 21.09 0.47
CA ALA A 314 -7.33 20.99 1.72
C ALA A 314 -6.54 20.34 2.87
N TYR A 315 -5.51 19.55 2.56
CA TYR A 315 -4.65 18.86 3.53
C TYR A 315 -3.22 19.40 3.55
N CYS A 316 -2.94 20.51 2.85
CA CYS A 316 -1.60 21.07 2.77
C CYS A 316 -1.34 22.05 3.93
N ASP A 317 -0.42 21.68 4.82
CA ASP A 317 0.03 22.50 5.95
C ASP A 317 0.59 23.88 5.55
N TYR A 318 1.02 24.03 4.30
CA TYR A 318 1.69 25.22 3.78
C TYR A 318 0.79 26.05 2.86
N TYR A 319 -0.51 25.74 2.78
CA TYR A 319 -1.45 26.47 1.93
C TYR A 319 -1.43 27.98 2.22
N ALA A 320 -1.38 28.36 3.51
CA ALA A 320 -1.37 29.76 3.95
C ALA A 320 -0.14 30.57 3.49
N VAL A 321 0.95 29.92 3.09
CA VAL A 321 2.20 30.57 2.69
C VAL A 321 2.59 30.32 1.22
N CYS A 322 1.80 29.51 0.50
CA CYS A 322 2.11 29.17 -0.89
C CYS A 322 1.66 30.21 -1.92
N GLY A 323 0.79 31.16 -1.54
CA GLY A 323 0.30 32.18 -2.46
C GLY A 323 -0.55 31.65 -3.62
N PHE A 324 -1.07 30.42 -3.52
CA PHE A 324 -1.96 29.85 -4.52
C PHE A 324 -3.31 30.58 -4.50
N GLU A 325 -3.73 31.09 -5.65
CA GLU A 325 -5.02 31.76 -5.83
C GLU A 325 -5.95 30.93 -6.72
N GLN A 326 -7.26 31.09 -6.52
CA GLN A 326 -8.24 30.40 -7.35
C GLN A 326 -8.12 30.88 -8.80
N GLY A 327 -7.90 29.94 -9.72
CA GLY A 327 -7.67 30.24 -11.15
C GLY A 327 -6.20 30.25 -11.55
N ALA A 328 -5.27 30.13 -10.60
CA ALA A 328 -3.86 29.88 -10.89
C ALA A 328 -3.68 28.51 -11.58
N PRO A 329 -2.56 28.31 -12.31
CA PRO A 329 -2.26 27.04 -12.97
C PRO A 329 -2.32 25.85 -12.01
N VAL A 330 -2.86 24.75 -12.51
CA VAL A 330 -2.92 23.46 -11.80
C VAL A 330 -2.42 22.35 -12.72
N ARG A 331 -1.82 21.32 -12.12
CA ARG A 331 -1.46 20.10 -12.83
C ARG A 331 -2.70 19.24 -13.02
N LYS A 332 -3.15 19.10 -14.26
CA LYS A 332 -4.23 18.17 -14.60
C LYS A 332 -3.70 16.73 -14.55
N ILE A 333 -4.48 15.85 -13.95
CA ILE A 333 -4.17 14.42 -13.86
C ILE A 333 -5.27 13.68 -14.59
N GLU A 334 -4.93 13.14 -15.76
CA GLU A 334 -5.89 12.43 -16.59
C GLU A 334 -6.26 11.08 -15.95
N LYS A 335 -7.56 10.87 -15.72
CA LYS A 335 -8.06 9.59 -15.20
C LYS A 335 -8.33 8.66 -16.36
N MET A 336 -7.49 7.64 -16.51
CA MET A 336 -7.64 6.61 -17.54
C MET A 336 -8.18 5.31 -16.94
N SER A 337 -8.93 4.56 -17.75
CA SER A 337 -9.25 3.16 -17.44
C SER A 337 -7.96 2.32 -17.42
N LEU A 338 -7.94 1.20 -16.70
CA LEU A 338 -6.77 0.30 -16.70
C LEU A 338 -6.36 -0.10 -18.13
N LYS A 339 -7.34 -0.35 -19.01
CA LYS A 339 -7.11 -0.71 -20.41
C LYS A 339 -6.40 0.41 -21.17
N ASP A 340 -6.81 1.66 -20.97
CA ASP A 340 -6.22 2.79 -21.69
C ASP A 340 -4.88 3.21 -21.10
N ALA A 341 -4.71 3.14 -19.78
CA ALA A 341 -3.42 3.32 -19.13
C ALA A 341 -2.39 2.28 -19.58
N LYS A 342 -2.79 1.00 -19.73
CA LYS A 342 -1.92 -0.04 -20.32
C LYS A 342 -1.54 0.28 -21.76
N LYS A 343 -2.46 0.81 -22.57
CA LYS A 343 -2.13 1.22 -23.94
C LYS A 343 -1.13 2.36 -23.96
N ALA A 344 -1.27 3.36 -23.08
CA ALA A 344 -0.31 4.45 -22.95
C ALA A 344 1.09 3.89 -22.61
N LEU A 345 1.15 3.09 -21.55
CA LEU A 345 2.37 2.41 -21.10
C LEU A 345 3.03 1.54 -22.19
N ASN A 346 2.22 0.91 -23.04
CA ASN A 346 2.74 0.04 -24.10
C ASN A 346 3.22 0.80 -25.34
N LYS A 347 2.69 2.00 -25.61
CA LYS A 347 3.11 2.81 -26.76
C LYS A 347 4.48 3.44 -26.55
N GLU A 348 4.75 3.93 -25.34
CA GLU A 348 6.05 4.54 -24.99
C GLU A 348 7.20 3.55 -25.05
N GLY A 349 6.93 2.25 -24.87
CA GLY A 349 7.94 1.18 -24.97
C GLY A 349 8.33 0.79 -26.39
N ASP A 350 7.59 1.19 -27.42
CA ASP A 350 7.87 0.84 -28.82
C ASP A 350 8.69 1.94 -29.55
N ASP A 351 8.85 3.13 -28.96
CA ASP A 351 9.65 4.25 -29.49
C ASP A 351 11.13 4.24 -29.02
N VAL A 352 11.55 3.23 -28.26
CA VAL A 352 12.93 3.05 -27.76
C VAL A 352 13.60 1.79 -28.36
N GLY A 353 13.26 1.47 -29.61
CA GLY A 353 13.81 0.35 -30.39
C GLY A 353 15.06 0.69 -31.18
#